data_AF-A0A0R0ABK8-F1
#
_entry.id   AF-A0A0R0ABK8-F1
#
_cell.length_a   1.000
_cell.length_b   1.000
_cell.length_c   1.000
_cell.angle_alpha   90.00
_cell.angle_beta   90.00
_cell.angle_gamma   90.00
#
_symmetry.space_group_name_H-M   'P 1'
#
loop_
_entity.id
_entity.type
_entity.pdbx_description
1 polymer ?
#
loop_
_entity_poly.entity_id
_entity_poly.type
_entity_poly.pdbx_seq_one_letter_code
_entity_poly.pdbx_strand_id
1 'polypeptide(L)'
;MSNELRTQGTELYMLDPDAAPGSEVLKIGNITGYGDFGKQSNDIITTNLDSVAVEKLAGLPDNGDLGLTVNVDPKGASHQKLEALAGTDARRVFVIGYSDGVGVAPTATKGVGSVTIGTAGTGYTTAPTVAFSGGGGTGAAATAIVSGGAVTAIIVTNPGTGYTSAPTVALTGGAGSGAAATAVLGSLDLAQPPATDRTSQKFLASVKAFRQSVGLDAVVTANVALGISGEMTRVWKT
;
A
#
# COMPACT_ATOMS: atom_id res chain seq x y z
N MET A 1 33.25 -2.77 1.89
CA MET A 1 32.21 -3.34 1.01
C MET A 1 31.36 -2.17 0.52
N SER A 2 31.15 -2.00 -0.79
CA SER A 2 30.40 -0.83 -1.26
C SER A 2 28.94 -0.92 -0.81
N ASN A 3 28.41 0.15 -0.21
CA ASN A 3 27.05 0.23 0.30
C ASN A 3 26.04 0.55 -0.82
N GLU A 4 26.34 0.11 -2.04
CA GLU A 4 25.65 0.48 -3.26
C GLU A 4 24.54 -0.52 -3.57
N LEU A 5 23.33 -0.01 -3.80
CA LEU A 5 22.22 -0.80 -4.28
C LEU A 5 22.44 -1.12 -5.77
N ARG A 6 22.49 -2.42 -6.09
CA ARG A 6 22.57 -2.91 -7.47
C ARG A 6 21.18 -3.05 -8.08
N THR A 7 21.09 -2.86 -9.39
CA THR A 7 19.87 -3.11 -10.15
C THR A 7 19.50 -4.60 -10.15
N GLN A 8 20.49 -5.48 -10.33
CA GLN A 8 20.32 -6.94 -10.22
C GLN A 8 20.02 -7.35 -8.77
N GLY A 9 18.99 -8.19 -8.58
CA GLY A 9 18.48 -8.60 -7.26
C GLY A 9 17.30 -7.75 -6.76
N THR A 10 16.89 -6.74 -7.52
CA THR A 10 15.65 -5.99 -7.25
C THR A 10 14.44 -6.86 -7.62
N GLU A 11 13.46 -6.93 -6.73
CA GLU A 11 12.23 -7.70 -6.91
C GLU A 11 11.03 -6.76 -6.79
N LEU A 12 10.03 -6.96 -7.64
CA LEU A 12 8.78 -6.23 -7.60
C LEU A 12 7.65 -7.17 -7.20
N TYR A 13 6.79 -6.70 -6.31
CA TYR A 13 5.61 -7.42 -5.84
C TYR A 13 4.38 -6.56 -6.04
N MET A 14 3.25 -7.20 -6.32
CA MET A 14 1.94 -6.59 -6.48
C MET A 14 0.94 -7.27 -5.55
N LEU A 15 0.01 -6.49 -5.00
CA LEU A 15 -1.12 -7.00 -4.25
C LEU A 15 -2.21 -7.46 -5.21
N ASP A 16 -2.68 -8.68 -5.07
CA ASP A 16 -3.91 -9.15 -5.70
C ASP A 16 -5.01 -9.36 -4.64
N PRO A 17 -5.92 -8.39 -4.45
CA PRO A 17 -6.99 -8.51 -3.48
C PRO A 17 -8.03 -9.59 -3.84
N ASP A 18 -8.05 -10.03 -5.11
CA ASP A 18 -9.00 -11.01 -5.62
C ASP A 18 -8.45 -12.45 -5.53
N ALA A 19 -7.20 -12.61 -5.09
CA ALA A 19 -6.58 -13.92 -4.90
C ALA A 19 -7.12 -14.66 -3.67
N ALA A 20 -6.91 -15.97 -3.64
CA ALA A 20 -7.23 -16.78 -2.47
C ALA A 20 -6.40 -16.33 -1.24
N PRO A 21 -6.95 -16.45 -0.01
CA PRO A 21 -6.22 -16.10 1.20
C PRO A 21 -4.85 -16.79 1.29
N GLY A 22 -3.79 -16.03 1.52
CA GLY A 22 -2.40 -16.49 1.54
C GLY A 22 -1.68 -16.46 0.18
N SER A 23 -2.36 -16.10 -0.91
CA SER A 23 -1.79 -15.96 -2.26
C SER A 23 -1.90 -14.54 -2.82
N GLU A 24 -2.18 -13.55 -1.98
CA GLU A 24 -2.44 -12.17 -2.40
C GLU A 24 -1.17 -11.40 -2.75
N VAL A 25 0.02 -11.92 -2.41
CA VAL A 25 1.31 -11.33 -2.80
C VAL A 25 1.80 -11.97 -4.09
N LEU A 26 1.74 -11.25 -5.20
CA LEU A 26 2.26 -11.70 -6.49
C LEU A 26 3.64 -11.10 -6.75
N LYS A 27 4.66 -11.94 -6.84
CA LYS A 27 5.99 -11.53 -7.34
C LYS A 27 5.93 -11.37 -8.85
N ILE A 28 6.30 -10.21 -9.36
CA ILE A 28 6.43 -9.97 -10.80
C ILE A 28 7.73 -10.60 -11.29
N GLY A 29 7.59 -11.71 -12.00
CA GLY A 29 8.72 -12.46 -12.55
C GLY A 29 9.33 -11.83 -13.79
N ASN A 30 10.49 -12.37 -14.20
CA ASN A 30 11.12 -12.12 -15.50
C ASN A 30 11.38 -10.65 -15.86
N ILE A 31 11.56 -9.78 -14.86
CA ILE A 31 11.94 -8.38 -15.08
C ILE A 31 13.38 -8.32 -15.58
N THR A 32 13.58 -7.72 -16.75
CA THR A 32 14.89 -7.53 -17.39
C THR A 32 15.38 -6.08 -17.30
N GLY A 33 14.50 -5.15 -16.96
CA GLY A 33 14.85 -3.76 -16.70
C GLY A 33 13.72 -3.00 -16.00
N TYR A 34 14.10 -1.98 -15.24
CA TYR A 34 13.17 -1.03 -14.64
C TYR A 34 13.62 0.40 -15.03
N GLY A 35 12.67 1.28 -15.33
CA GLY A 35 12.91 2.67 -15.68
C GLY A 35 13.06 3.56 -14.45
N ASP A 36 13.57 4.78 -14.66
CA ASP A 36 13.68 5.76 -13.59
C ASP A 36 12.31 6.12 -13.03
N PHE A 37 12.25 6.34 -11.72
CA PHE A 37 11.04 6.75 -11.03
C PHE A 37 11.38 7.66 -9.85
N GLY A 38 10.49 8.60 -9.54
CA GLY A 38 10.71 9.58 -8.49
C GLY A 38 9.80 10.79 -8.61
N LYS A 39 9.71 11.58 -7.53
CA LYS A 39 8.89 12.79 -7.50
C LYS A 39 9.37 13.77 -8.58
N GLN A 40 8.51 14.07 -9.54
CA GLN A 40 8.70 15.12 -10.52
C GLN A 40 7.57 16.12 -10.36
N SER A 41 7.92 17.39 -10.12
CA SER A 41 6.93 18.46 -10.15
C SER A 41 7.04 19.17 -11.48
N ASN A 42 5.91 19.35 -12.15
CA ASN A 42 5.85 20.29 -13.27
C ASN A 42 5.96 21.72 -12.74
N ASP A 43 6.56 22.61 -13.52
CA ASP A 43 6.61 24.04 -13.21
C ASP A 43 5.25 24.69 -13.53
N ILE A 44 4.68 25.43 -12.59
CA ILE A 44 3.59 26.36 -12.83
C ILE A 44 4.21 27.71 -13.21
N ILE A 45 4.02 28.11 -14.47
CA ILE A 45 4.47 29.43 -14.94
C ILE A 45 3.49 30.47 -14.42
N THR A 46 3.98 31.39 -13.59
CA THR A 46 3.18 32.49 -13.01
C THR A 46 3.55 33.84 -13.61
N THR A 47 4.41 33.86 -14.62
CA THR A 47 4.85 35.06 -15.35
C THR A 47 3.65 35.87 -15.81
N ASN A 48 3.52 37.10 -15.33
CA ASN A 48 2.52 38.04 -15.82
C ASN A 48 3.08 38.85 -17.01
N LEU A 49 2.25 39.68 -17.64
CA LEU A 49 2.64 40.40 -18.86
C LEU A 49 3.71 41.49 -18.60
N ASP A 50 3.89 41.89 -17.34
CA ASP A 50 4.87 42.90 -16.90
C ASP A 50 6.20 42.27 -16.45
N SER A 51 6.25 40.94 -16.29
CA SER A 51 7.46 40.22 -15.90
C SER A 51 8.50 40.22 -17.03
N VAL A 52 9.72 40.67 -16.72
CA VAL A 52 10.86 40.70 -17.66
C VAL A 52 11.61 39.37 -17.74
N ALA A 53 11.25 38.39 -16.92
CA ALA A 53 11.81 37.04 -16.90
C ALA A 53 10.73 36.02 -16.53
N VAL A 54 10.94 34.75 -16.91
CA VAL A 54 9.99 33.68 -16.62
C VAL A 54 10.05 33.32 -15.14
N GLU A 55 8.90 33.43 -14.47
CA GLU A 55 8.72 33.06 -13.07
C GLU A 55 7.99 31.72 -12.97
N LYS A 56 8.49 30.84 -12.10
CA LYS A 56 8.03 29.46 -11.95
C LYS A 56 7.83 29.12 -10.48
N LEU A 57 6.70 28.50 -10.18
CA LEU A 57 6.44 27.82 -8.91
C LEU A 57 6.42 26.31 -9.13
N ALA A 58 6.85 25.53 -8.15
CA ALA A 58 6.69 24.09 -8.20
C ALA A 58 5.20 23.72 -8.09
N GLY A 59 4.68 23.00 -9.08
CA GLY A 59 3.35 22.40 -9.04
C GLY A 59 3.23 21.25 -8.02
N LEU A 60 2.11 20.53 -8.09
CA LEU A 60 1.93 19.35 -7.26
C LEU A 60 2.88 18.24 -7.78
N PRO A 61 3.63 17.56 -6.90
CA PRO A 61 4.52 16.49 -7.33
C PRO A 61 3.69 15.34 -7.91
N ASP A 62 3.99 14.98 -9.15
CA ASP A 62 3.57 13.75 -9.78
C ASP A 62 4.70 12.73 -9.64
N ASN A 63 4.35 11.50 -9.27
CA ASN A 63 5.35 10.42 -9.19
C ASN A 63 5.63 9.79 -10.55
N GLY A 64 4.93 10.25 -11.59
CA GLY A 64 5.12 9.83 -12.97
C GLY A 64 4.77 8.36 -13.21
N ASP A 65 5.29 7.83 -14.31
CA ASP A 65 5.08 6.44 -14.71
C ASP A 65 6.35 5.63 -14.49
N LEU A 66 6.23 4.45 -13.89
CA LEU A 66 7.31 3.46 -13.84
C LEU A 66 7.18 2.52 -15.04
N GLY A 67 8.19 2.56 -15.92
CA GLY A 67 8.34 1.60 -17.01
C GLY A 67 9.06 0.34 -16.53
N LEU A 68 8.56 -0.83 -16.91
CA LEU A 68 9.21 -2.12 -16.67
C LEU A 68 9.35 -2.85 -18.00
N THR A 69 10.46 -3.57 -18.16
CA THR A 69 10.62 -4.52 -19.26
C THR A 69 10.66 -5.92 -18.68
N VAL A 70 9.80 -6.81 -19.20
CA VAL A 70 9.69 -8.20 -18.75
C VAL A 70 9.79 -9.17 -19.93
N ASN A 71 10.38 -10.35 -19.72
CA ASN A 71 10.27 -11.47 -20.66
C ASN A 71 8.93 -12.18 -20.42
N VAL A 72 8.04 -12.19 -21.40
CA VAL A 72 6.66 -12.63 -21.22
C VAL A 72 6.60 -14.13 -20.94
N ASP A 73 6.13 -14.50 -19.74
CA ASP A 73 5.66 -15.85 -19.41
C ASP A 73 4.12 -15.92 -19.47
N PRO A 74 3.53 -16.62 -20.45
CA PRO A 74 2.08 -16.73 -20.59
C PRO A 74 1.41 -17.59 -19.50
N LYS A 75 2.18 -18.40 -18.75
CA LYS A 75 1.66 -19.22 -17.64
C LYS A 75 1.83 -18.53 -16.28
N GLY A 76 2.60 -17.45 -16.22
CA GLY A 76 2.86 -16.71 -15.00
C GLY A 76 1.62 -15.95 -14.54
N ALA A 77 1.11 -16.27 -13.34
CA ALA A 77 -0.05 -15.59 -12.76
C ALA A 77 0.15 -14.06 -12.66
N SER A 78 1.38 -13.61 -12.39
CA SER A 78 1.74 -12.18 -12.38
C SER A 78 1.52 -11.51 -13.74
N HIS A 79 1.88 -12.19 -14.83
CA HIS A 79 1.78 -11.62 -16.18
C HIS A 79 0.35 -11.60 -16.67
N GLN A 80 -0.38 -12.69 -16.46
CA GLN A 80 -1.82 -12.74 -16.75
C GLN A 80 -2.58 -11.65 -15.99
N LYS A 81 -2.21 -11.39 -14.72
CA LYS A 81 -2.84 -10.36 -13.92
C LYS A 81 -2.47 -8.94 -14.37
N LEU A 82 -1.20 -8.68 -14.68
CA LEU A 82 -0.77 -7.39 -15.22
C LEU A 82 -1.43 -7.09 -16.57
N GLU A 83 -1.54 -8.09 -17.44
CA GLU A 83 -2.22 -7.97 -18.73
C GLU A 83 -3.73 -7.71 -18.54
N ALA A 84 -4.39 -8.43 -17.63
CA ALA A 84 -5.80 -8.21 -17.33
C ALA A 84 -6.09 -6.82 -16.72
N LEU A 85 -5.14 -6.24 -15.99
CA LEU A 85 -5.25 -4.90 -15.42
C LEU A 85 -4.88 -3.79 -16.41
N ALA A 86 -4.23 -4.12 -17.54
CA ALA A 86 -3.73 -3.15 -18.48
C ALA A 86 -4.86 -2.31 -19.10
N GLY A 87 -4.73 -0.98 -19.02
CA GLY A 87 -5.73 -0.04 -19.55
C GLY A 87 -6.96 0.13 -18.68
N THR A 88 -7.00 -0.52 -17.50
CA THR A 88 -8.05 -0.30 -16.50
C THR A 88 -7.63 0.76 -15.48
N ASP A 89 -8.59 1.41 -14.83
CA ASP A 89 -8.33 2.33 -13.72
C ASP A 89 -8.11 1.61 -12.37
N ALA A 90 -8.07 0.28 -12.40
CA ALA A 90 -7.89 -0.53 -11.20
C ALA A 90 -6.48 -0.34 -10.64
N ARG A 91 -6.40 0.30 -9.46
CA ARG A 91 -5.14 0.52 -8.76
C ARG A 91 -4.78 -0.70 -7.92
N ARG A 92 -3.49 -1.00 -7.85
CA ARG A 92 -2.91 -2.05 -7.00
C ARG A 92 -1.73 -1.48 -6.22
N VAL A 93 -1.52 -2.03 -5.03
CA VAL A 93 -0.34 -1.71 -4.21
C VAL A 93 0.84 -2.50 -4.76
N PHE A 94 1.96 -1.81 -4.97
CA PHE A 94 3.21 -2.40 -5.41
C PHE A 94 4.29 -2.15 -4.36
N VAL A 95 5.19 -3.12 -4.21
CA VAL A 95 6.39 -3.00 -3.39
C VAL A 95 7.60 -3.41 -4.19
N ILE A 96 8.58 -2.51 -4.30
CA ILE A 96 9.92 -2.82 -4.79
C ILE A 96 10.78 -3.16 -3.59
N GLY A 97 11.39 -4.35 -3.60
CA GLY A 97 12.48 -4.70 -2.71
C GLY A 97 13.81 -4.59 -3.45
N TYR A 98 14.79 -3.90 -2.88
CA TYR A 98 16.10 -3.72 -3.50
C TYR A 98 17.05 -4.90 -3.26
N SER A 99 18.23 -4.86 -3.88
CA SER A 99 19.19 -5.97 -3.89
C SER A 99 19.87 -6.27 -2.55
N ASP A 100 19.62 -5.49 -1.50
CA ASP A 100 20.21 -5.63 -0.17
C ASP A 100 19.48 -6.63 0.75
N GLY A 101 18.51 -7.38 0.21
CA GLY A 101 17.73 -8.42 0.91
C GLY A 101 16.90 -9.27 -0.06
N VAL A 102 17.55 -9.86 -1.06
CA VAL A 102 16.89 -10.68 -2.10
C VAL A 102 16.11 -11.84 -1.47
N GLY A 103 14.90 -12.10 -1.98
CA GLY A 103 14.03 -13.18 -1.53
C GLY A 103 13.15 -12.84 -0.34
N VAL A 104 13.33 -11.68 0.29
CA VAL A 104 12.44 -11.20 1.36
C VAL A 104 11.23 -10.50 0.73
N ALA A 105 10.09 -11.20 0.71
CA ALA A 105 8.84 -10.70 0.17
C ALA A 105 8.07 -9.80 1.16
N PRO A 106 7.28 -8.82 0.67
CA PRO A 106 6.30 -8.13 1.51
C PRO A 106 5.22 -9.11 1.99
N THR A 107 4.52 -8.75 3.06
CA THR A 107 3.42 -9.55 3.61
C THR A 107 2.09 -8.88 3.32
N ALA A 108 1.12 -9.64 2.82
CA ALA A 108 -0.26 -9.16 2.72
C ALA A 108 -0.88 -9.11 4.11
N THR A 109 -1.33 -7.93 4.54
CA THR A 109 -1.89 -7.71 5.87
C THR A 109 -3.09 -6.81 5.80
N LYS A 110 -3.95 -6.86 6.83
CA LYS A 110 -5.07 -5.92 6.97
C LYS A 110 -4.82 -5.01 8.17
N GLY A 111 -5.45 -3.84 8.15
CA GLY A 111 -5.67 -3.00 9.32
C GLY A 111 -7.08 -3.19 9.86
N VAL A 112 -7.36 -2.67 11.06
CA VAL A 112 -8.73 -2.48 11.54
C VAL A 112 -9.37 -1.36 10.72
N GLY A 113 -10.37 -1.69 9.91
CA GLY A 113 -11.04 -0.73 9.03
C GLY A 113 -12.15 0.04 9.74
N SER A 114 -12.89 -0.64 10.61
CA SER A 114 -13.93 -0.01 11.43
C SER A 114 -14.20 -0.80 12.70
N VAL A 115 -14.91 -0.18 13.64
CA VAL A 115 -15.42 -0.84 14.83
C VAL A 115 -16.92 -0.61 14.88
N THR A 116 -17.68 -1.70 14.92
CA THR A 116 -19.15 -1.68 15.00
C THR A 116 -19.57 -1.83 16.46
N ILE A 117 -20.55 -1.05 16.89
CA ILE A 117 -21.10 -1.14 18.25
C ILE A 117 -22.20 -2.20 18.21
N GLY A 118 -22.05 -3.26 19.02
CA GLY A 118 -23.08 -4.27 19.23
C GLY A 118 -24.09 -3.82 20.27
N THR A 119 -23.62 -3.38 21.44
CA THR A 119 -24.45 -2.77 22.48
C THR A 119 -23.81 -1.46 22.94
N ALA A 120 -24.61 -0.40 23.05
CA ALA A 120 -24.13 0.92 23.43
C ALA A 120 -23.80 1.02 24.94
N GLY A 121 -24.37 0.12 25.75
CA GLY A 121 -24.29 0.15 27.21
C GLY A 121 -24.97 1.37 27.83
N THR A 122 -24.80 1.54 29.14
CA THR A 122 -25.43 2.64 29.91
C THR A 122 -24.52 3.13 31.03
N GLY A 123 -24.77 4.36 31.50
CA GLY A 123 -24.08 4.96 32.64
C GLY A 123 -22.72 5.58 32.32
N TYR A 124 -22.36 5.73 31.03
CA TYR A 124 -21.08 6.33 30.65
C TYR A 124 -21.10 7.84 30.86
N THR A 125 -20.24 8.34 31.75
CA THR A 125 -20.05 9.78 32.01
C THR A 125 -18.85 10.36 31.28
N THR A 126 -17.92 9.50 30.88
CA THR A 126 -16.74 9.81 30.07
C THR A 126 -16.54 8.72 29.02
N ALA A 127 -15.80 9.02 27.95
CA ALA A 127 -15.51 8.04 26.91
C ALA A 127 -14.67 6.88 27.47
N PRO A 128 -15.07 5.60 27.25
CA PRO A 128 -14.24 4.47 27.63
C PRO A 128 -12.98 4.40 26.76
N THR A 129 -11.93 3.82 27.30
CA THR A 129 -10.73 3.45 26.54
C THR A 129 -11.04 2.26 25.64
N VAL A 130 -10.63 2.34 24.37
CA VAL A 130 -10.75 1.27 23.39
C VAL A 130 -9.41 0.54 23.28
N ALA A 131 -9.39 -0.75 23.61
CA ALA A 131 -8.21 -1.59 23.50
C ALA A 131 -8.45 -2.72 22.51
N PHE A 132 -7.46 -2.98 21.66
CA PHE A 132 -7.47 -4.09 20.71
C PHE A 132 -6.53 -5.20 21.18
N SER A 133 -6.97 -6.46 21.09
CA SER A 133 -6.15 -7.62 21.41
C SER A 133 -6.40 -8.79 20.45
N GLY A 134 -5.39 -9.62 20.22
CA GLY A 134 -5.45 -10.72 19.25
C GLY A 134 -5.40 -10.24 17.79
N GLY A 135 -5.85 -11.09 16.86
CA GLY A 135 -5.88 -10.77 15.42
C GLY A 135 -4.54 -10.85 14.68
N GLY A 136 -3.43 -11.08 15.40
CA GLY A 136 -2.07 -11.21 14.85
C GLY A 136 -1.40 -9.87 14.47
N GLY A 137 -2.13 -8.76 14.50
CA GLY A 137 -1.62 -7.43 14.17
C GLY A 137 -1.27 -6.58 15.39
N THR A 138 -0.74 -5.37 15.12
CA THR A 138 -0.34 -4.41 16.15
C THR A 138 -0.64 -2.97 15.74
N GLY A 139 -0.70 -2.07 16.73
CA GLY A 139 -0.77 -0.63 16.51
C GLY A 139 -2.17 -0.07 16.22
N ALA A 140 -3.24 -0.88 16.26
CA ALA A 140 -4.59 -0.34 16.14
C ALA A 140 -4.95 0.55 17.33
N ALA A 141 -5.54 1.70 17.06
CA ALA A 141 -6.03 2.65 18.05
C ALA A 141 -7.38 3.23 17.60
N ALA A 142 -8.26 3.50 18.56
CA ALA A 142 -9.57 4.06 18.32
C ALA A 142 -10.05 4.90 19.51
N THR A 143 -10.97 5.81 19.25
CA THR A 143 -11.59 6.69 20.25
C THR A 143 -13.09 6.41 20.31
N ALA A 144 -13.60 6.14 21.50
CA ALA A 144 -15.04 6.03 21.73
C ALA A 144 -15.66 7.42 21.92
N ILE A 145 -16.89 7.59 21.44
CA ILE A 145 -17.73 8.77 21.63
C ILE A 145 -18.91 8.35 22.51
N VAL A 146 -19.18 9.16 23.53
CA VAL A 146 -20.30 8.96 24.45
C VAL A 146 -21.27 10.13 24.32
N SER A 147 -22.57 9.81 24.26
CA SER A 147 -23.65 10.79 24.31
C SER A 147 -24.87 10.18 25.00
N GLY A 148 -25.58 10.96 25.81
CA GLY A 148 -26.76 10.49 26.54
C GLY A 148 -26.50 9.31 27.49
N GLY A 149 -25.28 9.16 28.00
CA GLY A 149 -24.92 8.07 28.91
C GLY A 149 -24.54 6.74 28.24
N ALA A 150 -24.41 6.70 26.91
CA ALA A 150 -24.12 5.49 26.15
C ALA A 150 -23.00 5.72 25.12
N VAL A 151 -22.31 4.66 24.71
CA VAL A 151 -21.31 4.71 23.63
C VAL A 151 -22.03 4.77 22.29
N THR A 152 -21.85 5.86 21.53
CA THR A 152 -22.59 6.12 20.29
C THR A 152 -21.75 5.96 19.03
N ALA A 153 -20.43 6.08 19.13
CA ALA A 153 -19.51 5.81 18.03
C ALA A 153 -18.16 5.33 18.53
N ILE A 154 -17.44 4.58 17.69
CA ILE A 154 -16.03 4.26 17.89
C ILE A 154 -15.30 4.59 16.60
N ILE A 155 -14.41 5.57 16.64
CA ILE A 155 -13.66 6.05 15.49
C ILE A 155 -12.26 5.46 15.55
N VAL A 156 -11.89 4.67 14.54
CA VAL A 156 -10.53 4.18 14.38
C VAL A 156 -9.62 5.35 14.01
N THR A 157 -8.63 5.63 14.85
CA THR A 157 -7.65 6.72 14.66
C THR A 157 -6.33 6.20 14.10
N ASN A 158 -6.00 4.93 14.36
CA ASN A 158 -4.93 4.21 13.70
C ASN A 158 -5.44 2.79 13.37
N PRO A 159 -5.50 2.38 12.09
CA PRO A 159 -5.92 1.03 11.73
C PRO A 159 -4.94 -0.05 12.19
N GLY A 160 -3.70 0.32 12.51
CA GLY A 160 -2.62 -0.63 12.76
C GLY A 160 -2.25 -1.44 11.51
N THR A 161 -1.41 -2.45 11.68
CA THR A 161 -0.92 -3.31 10.58
C THR A 161 -0.76 -4.76 11.05
N GLY A 162 -0.70 -5.70 10.09
CA GLY A 162 -0.42 -7.11 10.41
C GLY A 162 -1.63 -7.96 10.81
N TYR A 163 -2.86 -7.41 10.79
CA TYR A 163 -4.03 -8.18 11.20
C TYR A 163 -4.37 -9.24 10.13
N THR A 164 -4.40 -10.50 10.55
CA THR A 164 -4.80 -11.66 9.73
C THR A 164 -6.20 -12.16 10.09
N SER A 165 -6.67 -11.83 11.29
CA SER A 165 -8.05 -11.98 11.74
C SER A 165 -8.49 -10.74 12.53
N ALA A 166 -9.81 -10.54 12.67
CA ALA A 166 -10.33 -9.38 13.38
C ALA A 166 -9.90 -9.43 14.87
N PRO A 167 -9.32 -8.35 15.43
CA PRO A 167 -8.96 -8.31 16.84
C PRO A 167 -10.22 -8.23 17.72
N THR A 168 -10.09 -8.65 18.97
CA THR A 168 -11.10 -8.41 20.01
C THR A 168 -11.02 -6.95 20.45
N VAL A 169 -12.20 -6.32 20.64
CA VAL A 169 -12.31 -4.95 21.14
C VAL A 169 -12.78 -4.97 22.59
N ALA A 170 -11.98 -4.41 23.50
CA ALA A 170 -12.35 -4.20 24.89
C ALA A 170 -12.61 -2.71 25.14
N LEU A 171 -13.75 -2.42 25.79
CA LEU A 171 -14.11 -1.08 26.25
C LEU A 171 -13.99 -1.05 27.77
N THR A 172 -13.09 -0.21 28.29
CA THR A 172 -12.82 -0.13 29.74
C THR A 172 -12.89 1.30 30.25
N GLY A 173 -13.37 1.49 31.48
CA GLY A 173 -13.51 2.82 32.09
C GLY A 173 -14.83 3.51 31.71
N GLY A 174 -14.86 4.84 31.79
CA GLY A 174 -16.05 5.61 31.42
C GLY A 174 -17.19 5.62 32.46
N ALA A 175 -17.04 4.92 33.60
CA ALA A 175 -18.03 4.72 34.66
C ALA A 175 -19.32 3.96 34.26
N GLY A 176 -19.50 3.65 32.98
CA GLY A 176 -20.64 2.88 32.46
C GLY A 176 -20.36 1.37 32.40
N SER A 177 -21.37 0.61 31.93
CA SER A 177 -21.28 -0.83 31.74
C SER A 177 -22.10 -1.31 30.55
N GLY A 178 -21.84 -2.54 30.09
CA GLY A 178 -22.66 -3.22 29.08
C GLY A 178 -22.45 -2.75 27.63
N ALA A 179 -21.37 -2.00 27.34
CA ALA A 179 -21.03 -1.69 25.95
C ALA A 179 -20.21 -2.83 25.34
N ALA A 180 -20.53 -3.22 24.12
CA ALA A 180 -19.83 -4.23 23.36
C ALA A 180 -19.59 -3.73 21.93
N ALA A 181 -18.43 -4.06 21.39
CA ALA A 181 -18.01 -3.64 20.06
C ALA A 181 -17.26 -4.75 19.34
N THR A 182 -17.34 -4.76 18.01
CA THR A 182 -16.70 -5.75 17.13
C THR A 182 -15.85 -5.04 16.10
N ALA A 183 -14.57 -5.40 16.01
CA ALA A 183 -13.68 -4.88 14.97
C ALA A 183 -13.97 -5.55 13.62
N VAL A 184 -13.90 -4.76 12.57
CA VAL A 184 -13.99 -5.22 11.18
C VAL A 184 -12.67 -4.89 10.50
N LEU A 185 -12.07 -5.89 9.85
CA LEU A 185 -10.84 -5.66 9.08
C LEU A 185 -11.13 -4.80 7.85
N GLY A 186 -10.21 -3.89 7.56
CA GLY A 186 -10.25 -3.05 6.37
C GLY A 186 -9.77 -3.78 5.13
N SER A 187 -9.51 -2.98 4.09
CA SER A 187 -8.91 -3.46 2.84
C SER A 187 -7.54 -4.07 3.08
N LEU A 188 -7.18 -5.02 2.21
CA LEU A 188 -5.86 -5.61 2.19
C LEU A 188 -4.82 -4.58 1.77
N ASP A 189 -3.65 -4.60 2.41
CA ASP A 189 -2.47 -3.82 2.07
C ASP A 189 -1.23 -4.73 2.02
N LEU A 190 -0.17 -4.25 1.37
CA LEU A 190 1.16 -4.85 1.45
C LEU A 190 1.99 -4.14 2.51
N ALA A 191 2.30 -4.87 3.58
CA ALA A 191 3.33 -4.46 4.52
C ALA A 191 4.70 -4.64 3.86
N GLN A 192 5.50 -3.57 3.88
CA GLN A 192 6.88 -3.61 3.39
C GLN A 192 7.72 -4.59 4.22
N PRO A 193 8.75 -5.22 3.63
CA PRO A 193 9.73 -6.00 4.37
C PRO A 193 10.31 -5.22 5.55
N PRO A 194 10.68 -5.88 6.66
CA PRO A 194 11.32 -5.23 7.81
C PRO A 194 12.58 -4.46 7.40
N ALA A 195 12.79 -3.29 8.00
CA ALA A 195 13.96 -2.44 7.76
C ALA A 195 15.29 -3.11 8.18
N THR A 196 15.25 -4.15 9.01
CA THR A 196 16.44 -4.97 9.33
C THR A 196 16.87 -5.84 8.15
N ASP A 197 15.93 -6.17 7.27
CA ASP A 197 16.11 -7.22 6.29
C ASP A 197 16.41 -6.63 4.91
N ARG A 198 15.70 -5.55 4.51
CA ARG A 198 15.74 -5.06 3.13
C ARG A 198 15.32 -3.59 2.98
N THR A 199 15.99 -2.84 2.10
CA THR A 199 15.49 -1.56 1.61
C THR A 199 14.30 -1.81 0.67
N SER A 200 13.19 -1.11 0.88
CA SER A 200 12.00 -1.27 0.05
C SER A 200 11.26 0.04 -0.21
N GLN A 201 10.47 0.06 -1.27
CA GLN A 201 9.60 1.17 -1.63
C GLN A 201 8.20 0.67 -1.96
N LYS A 202 7.18 1.27 -1.33
CA LYS A 202 5.77 0.97 -1.56
C LYS A 202 5.07 2.14 -2.23
N PHE A 203 4.24 1.84 -3.21
CA PHE A 203 3.44 2.83 -3.93
C PHE A 203 2.14 2.20 -4.45
N LEU A 204 1.16 3.04 -4.76
CA LEU A 204 -0.08 2.62 -5.41
C LEU A 204 0.02 2.97 -6.91
N ALA A 205 -0.28 2.03 -7.80
CA ALA A 205 -0.26 2.31 -9.23
C ALA A 205 -1.38 1.59 -9.99
N SER A 206 -1.79 2.13 -11.14
CA SER A 206 -2.58 1.40 -12.13
C SER A 206 -1.69 0.92 -13.27
N VAL A 207 -2.08 -0.18 -13.92
CA VAL A 207 -1.36 -0.68 -15.10
C VAL A 207 -1.87 0.07 -16.32
N LYS A 208 -1.15 1.09 -16.77
CA LYS A 208 -1.53 1.89 -17.94
C LYS A 208 -1.42 1.09 -19.23
N ALA A 209 -0.42 0.22 -19.34
CA ALA A 209 -0.21 -0.58 -20.53
C ALA A 209 0.59 -1.86 -20.23
N PHE A 210 0.27 -2.92 -20.97
CA PHE A 210 1.10 -4.11 -21.11
C PHE A 210 1.31 -4.34 -22.61
N ARG A 211 2.40 -3.80 -23.18
CA ARG A 211 2.64 -3.84 -24.62
C ARG A 211 3.71 -4.85 -24.96
N GLN A 212 3.31 -5.91 -25.65
CA GLN A 212 4.23 -6.94 -26.11
C GLN A 212 5.05 -6.42 -27.31
N SER A 213 6.35 -6.73 -27.30
CA SER A 213 7.29 -6.47 -28.37
C SER A 213 7.86 -7.80 -28.85
N VAL A 214 7.78 -8.01 -30.17
CA VAL A 214 8.19 -9.24 -30.84
C VAL A 214 9.22 -8.89 -31.91
N GLY A 215 10.24 -9.74 -32.04
CA GLY A 215 11.28 -9.65 -33.07
C GLY A 215 11.56 -11.03 -33.65
N LEU A 216 12.19 -11.05 -34.83
CA LEU A 216 12.66 -12.30 -35.43
C LEU A 216 13.74 -12.93 -34.52
N ASP A 217 13.65 -14.24 -34.27
CA ASP A 217 14.58 -15.01 -33.41
C ASP A 217 14.80 -14.42 -32.00
N ALA A 218 13.82 -13.70 -31.46
CA ALA A 218 13.90 -13.03 -30.17
C ALA A 218 12.90 -13.59 -29.14
N VAL A 219 13.24 -13.49 -27.85
CA VAL A 219 12.30 -13.73 -26.75
C VAL A 219 11.23 -12.64 -26.76
N VAL A 220 9.96 -13.01 -26.61
CA VAL A 220 8.86 -12.04 -26.49
C VAL A 220 9.05 -11.24 -25.20
N THR A 221 9.13 -9.93 -25.34
CA THR A 221 9.22 -9.01 -24.20
C THR A 221 7.94 -8.20 -24.09
N ALA A 222 7.65 -7.65 -22.92
CA ALA A 222 6.60 -6.66 -22.75
C ALA A 222 7.11 -5.44 -22.00
N ASN A 223 6.70 -4.27 -22.48
CA ASN A 223 6.84 -3.02 -21.76
C ASN A 223 5.57 -2.78 -20.94
N VAL A 224 5.73 -2.80 -19.62
CA VAL A 224 4.65 -2.53 -18.67
C VAL A 224 4.80 -1.11 -18.16
N ALA A 225 3.77 -0.29 -18.31
CA ALA A 225 3.74 1.06 -17.77
C ALA A 225 2.84 1.10 -16.53
N LEU A 226 3.40 1.47 -15.38
CA LEU A 226 2.67 1.64 -14.13
C LEU A 226 2.50 3.13 -13.87
N GLY A 227 1.25 3.61 -13.86
CA GLY A 227 0.95 4.99 -13.49
C GLY A 227 0.90 5.14 -11.98
N ILE A 228 1.92 5.75 -11.38
CA ILE A 228 2.02 5.88 -9.92
C ILE A 228 1.01 6.94 -9.45
N SER A 229 0.32 6.62 -8.36
CA SER A 229 -0.70 7.46 -7.75
C SER A 229 -0.50 7.53 -6.24
N GLY A 230 -0.85 8.67 -5.64
CA GLY A 230 -0.71 8.88 -4.21
C GLY A 230 0.75 8.97 -3.77
N GLU A 231 0.98 8.78 -2.47
CA GLU A 231 2.31 8.89 -1.88
C GLU A 231 3.11 7.59 -2.02
N MET A 232 4.41 7.73 -2.26
CA MET A 232 5.37 6.64 -2.22
C MET A 232 6.10 6.65 -0.88
N THR A 233 6.17 5.50 -0.23
CA THR A 233 6.85 5.32 1.06
C THR A 233 8.10 4.49 0.88
N ARG A 234 9.22 4.96 1.43
CA ARG A 234 10.53 4.29 1.35
C ARG A 234 10.99 3.89 2.74
N VAL A 235 11.43 2.65 2.87
CA VAL A 235 12.09 2.12 4.07
C VAL A 235 13.53 1.81 3.70
N TRP A 236 14.48 2.42 4.41
CA TRP A 236 15.89 2.13 4.26
C TRP A 236 16.30 1.00 5.18
N LYS A 237 17.14 0.10 4.69
CA LYS A 237 17.77 -0.89 5.55
C LYS A 237 18.65 -0.19 6.59
N THR A 238 18.47 -0.53 7.87
CA THR A 238 19.23 0.01 9.00
C THR A 238 20.30 -0.96 9.46
#